data_AF-A0A368EYQ6-F1
#
_entry.id   AF-A0A368EYQ6-F1
#
_cell.length_a   1.000
_cell.length_b   1.000
_cell.length_c   1.000
_cell.angle_alpha   90.00
_cell.angle_beta   90.00
_cell.angle_gamma   90.00
#
_symmetry.space_group_name_H-M   'P 1'
#
loop_
_entity.id
_entity.type
_entity.pdbx_description
1 polymer ?
#
loop_
_entity_poly.entity_id
_entity_poly.type
_entity_poly.pdbx_seq_one_letter_code
_entity_poly.pdbx_strand_id
1 'polypeptide(L)'
;MAGGAIAAHNLGFDGVMARLVSDPKMIDWHVVEVEAIGPDGFNVTTIRKNPAKPGAVTGQLTYYSFLASIKESIYKPVGVHIC
;
A
#
# COMPACT_ATOMS: atom_id res chain seq x y z
N MET A 1 0.87 -5.43 1.34
CA MET A 1 2.23 -5.53 0.76
C MET A 1 2.58 -6.93 0.27
N ALA A 2 2.22 -8.02 0.99
CA ALA A 2 2.53 -9.39 0.54
C ALA A 2 1.97 -9.76 -0.85
N GLY A 3 0.71 -9.41 -1.16
CA GLY A 3 0.11 -9.68 -2.47
C GLY A 3 0.84 -9.01 -3.64
N GLY A 4 1.28 -7.76 -3.44
CA GLY A 4 2.07 -7.02 -4.43
C GLY A 4 3.44 -7.65 -4.67
N ALA A 5 4.09 -8.20 -3.64
CA ALA A 5 5.36 -8.91 -3.81
C ALA A 5 5.21 -10.24 -4.57
N ILE A 6 4.11 -10.97 -4.32
CA ILE A 6 3.82 -12.25 -5.00
C ILE A 6 3.46 -12.01 -6.48
N ALA A 7 2.65 -10.99 -6.75
CA ALA A 7 2.22 -10.64 -8.10
C ALA A 7 3.17 -9.68 -8.84
N ALA A 8 4.27 -9.25 -8.21
CA ALA A 8 5.16 -8.20 -8.71
C ALA A 8 5.59 -8.40 -10.17
N HIS A 9 5.86 -9.66 -10.55
CA HIS A 9 6.30 -10.04 -11.89
C HIS A 9 5.30 -9.72 -13.02
N ASN A 10 4.01 -9.51 -12.71
CA ASN A 10 2.96 -9.20 -13.68
C ASN A 10 2.23 -7.87 -13.37
N LEU A 11 2.65 -7.12 -12.35
CA LEU A 11 2.00 -5.87 -11.93
C LEU A 11 2.50 -4.62 -12.66
N GLY A 12 3.46 -4.76 -13.58
CA GLY A 12 3.98 -3.64 -14.37
C GLY A 12 4.75 -2.62 -13.53
N PHE A 13 5.56 -3.07 -12.58
CA PHE A 13 6.42 -2.19 -11.78
C PHE A 13 7.67 -1.67 -12.53
N ASP A 14 7.77 -1.95 -13.83
CA ASP A 14 8.85 -1.43 -14.68
C ASP A 14 8.92 0.10 -14.58
N GLY A 15 10.11 0.62 -14.27
CA GLY A 15 10.33 2.07 -14.12
C GLY A 15 9.78 2.68 -12.82
N VAL A 16 9.17 1.91 -11.93
CA VAL A 16 8.72 2.43 -10.62
C VAL A 16 9.92 2.71 -9.73
N MET A 17 10.01 3.95 -9.25
CA MET A 17 11.00 4.39 -8.27
C MET A 17 10.32 4.60 -6.92
N ALA A 18 10.99 4.19 -5.85
CA ALA A 18 10.51 4.38 -4.49
C ALA A 18 11.58 5.01 -3.61
N ARG A 19 11.17 5.91 -2.71
CA ARG A 19 12.02 6.52 -1.69
C ARG A 19 11.34 6.44 -0.34
N LEU A 20 12.03 5.83 0.63
CA LEU A 20 11.61 5.83 2.02
C LEU A 20 12.32 6.97 2.76
N VAL A 21 11.54 7.78 3.48
CA VAL A 21 12.06 8.90 4.26
C VAL A 21 11.67 8.71 5.72
N SER A 22 12.67 8.76 6.60
CA SER A 22 12.45 8.86 8.04
C SER A 22 12.61 10.31 8.45
N ASP A 23 11.50 10.98 8.76
CA ASP A 23 11.48 12.36 9.26
C ASP A 23 11.18 12.34 10.78
N PRO A 24 12.18 12.60 11.64
CA PRO A 24 11.97 12.64 13.09
C PRO A 24 11.00 13.71 13.57
N LYS A 25 10.70 14.72 12.73
CA LYS A 25 9.75 15.78 13.05
C LYS A 25 8.30 15.37 12.73
N MET A 26 8.09 14.32 11.94
CA MET A 26 6.77 13.82 11.57
C MET A 26 6.27 12.82 12.62
N ILE A 27 5.70 13.34 13.71
CA ILE A 27 5.34 12.54 14.89
C ILE A 27 3.95 11.90 14.82
N ASP A 28 3.03 12.42 14.01
CA ASP A 28 1.61 12.04 14.04
C ASP A 28 1.11 11.35 12.76
N TRP A 29 1.96 11.21 11.73
CA TRP A 29 1.52 10.80 10.40
C TRP A 29 2.47 9.81 9.75
N HIS A 30 1.88 8.88 9.01
CA HIS A 30 2.54 8.13 7.95
C HIS A 30 1.98 8.65 6.62
N VAL A 31 2.86 9.22 5.79
CA VAL A 31 2.51 9.76 4.49
C VAL A 31 2.99 8.83 3.38
N VAL A 32 2.10 8.53 2.44
CA VAL A 32 2.45 7.85 1.18
C VAL A 32 2.10 8.80 0.06
N GLU A 33 3.10 9.10 -0.77
CA GLU A 33 2.97 9.92 -1.97
C GLU A 33 3.24 9.04 -3.19
N VAL A 34 2.38 9.17 -4.20
CA VAL A 34 2.50 8.47 -5.47
C VAL A 34 2.33 9.48 -6.59
N GLU A 35 3.32 9.55 -7.47
CA GLU A 35 3.23 10.25 -8.74
C GLU A 35 3.12 9.20 -9.86
N ALA A 36 2.17 9.39 -10.76
CA ALA A 36 1.99 8.54 -11.93
C ALA A 36 1.99 9.41 -13.19
N ILE A 37 2.90 9.10 -14.10
CA ILE A 37 3.08 9.79 -15.38
C ILE A 37 2.64 8.84 -16.49
N GLY A 38 1.80 9.33 -17.39
CA GLY A 38 1.26 8.57 -18.52
C GLY A 38 1.53 9.24 -19.87
N PRO A 39 1.05 8.64 -20.96
CA PRO A 39 1.13 9.22 -22.31
C PRO A 39 0.53 10.63 -22.40
N ASP A 40 0.89 11.36 -23.45
CA ASP A 40 0.32 12.66 -23.80
C ASP A 40 0.43 13.73 -22.69
N GLY A 41 1.44 13.61 -21.82
CA GLY A 41 1.70 14.55 -20.73
C GLY A 41 0.78 14.36 -19.52
N PHE A 42 0.07 13.23 -19.41
CA PHE A 42 -0.71 12.91 -18.22
C PHE A 42 0.21 12.82 -16.99
N ASN A 43 -0.11 13.55 -15.94
CA ASN A 43 0.55 13.44 -14.64
C ASN A 43 -0.49 13.58 -13.53
N VAL A 44 -0.48 12.65 -12.57
CA VAL A 44 -1.30 12.71 -11.37
C VAL A 44 -0.45 12.43 -10.13
N THR A 45 -0.64 13.27 -9.10
CA THR A 45 -0.04 13.07 -7.79
C THR A 45 -1.14 12.80 -6.77
N THR A 46 -0.97 11.75 -5.97
CA THR A 46 -1.86 11.42 -4.86
C THR A 46 -1.06 11.35 -3.57
N ILE A 47 -1.57 12.00 -2.52
CA ILE A 47 -0.99 11.97 -1.17
C ILE A 47 -2.00 11.38 -0.20
N ARG A 48 -1.63 10.26 0.42
CA ARG A 48 -2.41 9.64 1.50
C ARG A 48 -1.73 9.90 2.83
N LYS A 49 -2.44 10.52 3.77
CA LYS A 49 -1.99 10.75 5.14
C LYS A 49 -2.76 9.85 6.08
N ASN A 50 -2.06 9.00 6.82
CA ASN A 50 -2.65 8.12 7.81
C ASN A 50 -2.12 8.48 9.21
N PRO A 51 -2.98 8.73 10.21
CA PRO A 51 -2.52 9.00 11.56
C PRO A 51 -1.65 7.84 12.09
N ALA A 52 -0.48 8.16 12.62
CA ALA A 52 0.48 7.18 13.13
C ALA A 52 1.40 7.82 14.17
N LYS A 53 1.47 7.23 15.38
CA LYS A 53 2.44 7.64 16.41
C LYS A 53 3.86 7.17 16.03
N PRO A 54 4.92 7.75 16.61
CA PRO A 54 6.28 7.27 16.36
C PRO A 54 6.41 5.79 16.71
N GLY A 55 7.04 5.01 15.83
CA GLY A 55 7.17 3.56 15.96
C GLY A 55 5.96 2.76 15.49
N ALA A 56 4.83 3.39 15.12
CA ALA A 56 3.72 2.69 14.50
C ALA A 56 4.05 2.32 13.05
N VAL A 57 4.16 1.03 12.77
CA VAL A 57 4.49 0.49 11.43
C VAL A 57 3.26 0.17 10.58
N THR A 58 2.05 0.29 11.14
CA THR A 58 0.79 0.01 10.45
C THR A 58 -0.37 0.86 10.99
N GLY A 59 -1.39 1.07 10.16
CA GLY A 59 -2.60 1.83 10.51
C GLY A 59 -3.80 0.92 10.77
N GLN A 60 -4.85 1.45 11.40
CA GLN A 60 -6.07 0.67 11.67
C GLN A 60 -6.76 0.17 10.39
N LEU A 61 -6.63 0.89 9.27
CA LEU A 61 -7.16 0.43 7.98
C LEU A 61 -6.57 -0.93 7.58
N THR A 62 -5.28 -1.17 7.85
CA THR A 62 -4.64 -2.47 7.56
C THR A 62 -5.24 -3.59 8.41
N TYR A 63 -5.58 -3.31 9.67
CA TYR A 63 -6.27 -4.27 10.53
C TYR A 63 -7.65 -4.63 9.94
N TYR A 64 -8.45 -3.63 9.55
CA TYR A 64 -9.76 -3.89 8.95
C TYR A 64 -9.67 -4.62 7.61
N SER A 65 -8.69 -4.28 6.76
CA SER A 65 -8.43 -5.00 5.51
C SER A 65 -8.11 -6.48 5.78
N PHE A 66 -7.24 -6.76 6.76
CA PHE A 66 -6.89 -8.13 7.10
C PHE A 66 -8.09 -8.92 7.65
N LEU A 67 -8.88 -8.31 8.53
CA LEU A 67 -10.10 -8.93 9.05
C LEU A 67 -11.12 -9.22 7.93
N ALA A 68 -11.29 -8.29 6.98
CA ALA A 68 -12.14 -8.50 5.82
C ALA A 68 -11.65 -9.68 4.97
N SER A 69 -10.34 -9.77 4.69
CA SER A 69 -9.75 -10.90 3.97
C SER A 69 -10.03 -12.25 4.66
N ILE A 70 -9.94 -12.31 6.00
CA ILE A 70 -10.27 -13.53 6.77
C ILE A 70 -11.75 -13.86 6.62
N LYS A 71 -12.65 -12.89 6.80
CA LYS A 71 -14.11 -13.13 6.68
C LYS A 71 -14.48 -13.66 5.29
N GLU A 72 -13.92 -13.07 4.24
CA GLU A 72 -14.17 -13.50 2.87
C GLU A 72 -13.58 -14.89 2.57
N SER A 73 -12.48 -15.28 3.23
CA SER A 73 -11.85 -16.58 3.00
C SER A 73 -12.75 -17.78 3.29
N ILE A 74 -13.77 -17.62 4.15
CA ILE A 74 -14.76 -18.66 4.48
C ILE A 74 -15.52 -19.13 3.23
N TYR A 75 -15.69 -18.25 2.24
CA TYR A 75 -16.42 -18.53 1.01
C TYR A 75 -15.50 -18.90 -0.16
N LYS A 76 -14.20 -19.07 0.08
CA LYS A 76 -13.22 -19.38 -0.97
C LYS A 76 -12.86 -20.87 -0.96
N PRO A 77 -12.55 -21.46 -2.13
CA PRO A 77 -12.03 -22.83 -2.19
C PRO A 77 -10.63 -22.90 -1.58
N VAL A 78 -10.13 -24.12 -1.31
CA VAL A 78 -8.76 -24.33 -0.83
C VAL A 78 -7.76 -23.73 -1.82
N GLY A 79 -6.84 -22.88 -1.33
CA GLY A 79 -5.80 -22.27 -2.16
C GLY A 79 -5.34 -20.90 -1.64
N VAL A 80 -4.48 -20.24 -2.40
CA VAL A 80 -4.04 -18.87 -2.15
C VAL A 80 -4.97 -17.91 -2.87
N HIS A 81 -5.60 -17.01 -2.12
CA HIS A 81 -6.48 -15.97 -2.65
C HIS A 81 -5.91 -14.61 -2.30
N ILE A 82 -5.52 -13.85 -3.32
CA ILE A 82 -5.04 -12.48 -3.15
C ILE A 82 -6.26 -11.56 -3.27
N CYS A 83 -6.50 -10.77 -2.22
CA CYS A 83 -7.54 -9.74 -2.16
C CYS A 83 -7.05 -8.41 -2.74
#